data_AF-A0A8B6E3L8-F1
#
_entry.id   AF-A0A8B6E3L8-F1
#
_cell.length_a   1.000
_cell.length_b   1.000
_cell.length_c   1.000
_cell.angle_alpha   90.00
_cell.angle_beta   90.00
_cell.angle_gamma   90.00
#
_symmetry.space_group_name_H-M   'P 1'
#
loop_
_entity.id
_entity.type
_entity.pdbx_description
1 polymer ?
#
loop_
_entity_poly.entity_id
_entity_poly.type
_entity_poly.pdbx_seq_one_letter_code
_entity_poly.pdbx_strand_id
1 'polypeptide(L)'
;MLLTDRWKPRCKHCITYRKTVKKQAARRKLKTPTPSKNWLTSRKGNSRLTDSEKVEKIKQLKNYNSNLESQVAALKKKVEKSIRSEGVSLSENNSKDMVNLMISCENTANEQFPDENCFQRLFWSQQATFNNLADKRGMRWHPMLIKWCTYLKSKSTSTFDSLRHSGFIKFPSERLLYACYDYTHVIKQGVGFKAELIDMLAEEMESKGATEEWQQYVELLQDEIFCQARITNP
;
A
#
# COMPACT_ATOMS: atom_id res chain seq x y z
N MET A 1 52.70 -16.91 0.99
CA MET A 1 53.74 -16.53 0.00
C MET A 1 53.04 -15.93 -1.21
N LEU A 2 53.34 -14.69 -1.62
CA LEU A 2 52.61 -14.02 -2.70
C LEU A 2 53.33 -14.12 -4.06
N LEU A 3 52.58 -14.42 -5.13
CA LEU A 3 53.12 -14.53 -6.50
C LEU A 3 53.61 -13.18 -7.08
N THR A 4 53.32 -12.07 -6.41
CA THR A 4 53.61 -10.69 -6.83
C THR A 4 55.07 -10.28 -6.61
N ASP A 5 55.68 -10.71 -5.51
CA ASP A 5 56.90 -10.13 -4.94
C ASP A 5 58.08 -10.22 -5.91
N ARG A 6 59.06 -9.30 -5.85
CA ARG A 6 60.13 -9.26 -6.87
C ARG A 6 61.30 -10.21 -6.57
N TRP A 7 61.65 -10.42 -5.31
CA TRP A 7 63.02 -10.77 -4.88
C TRP A 7 63.24 -12.19 -4.32
N LYS A 8 62.50 -13.21 -4.79
CA LYS A 8 62.78 -14.62 -4.44
C LYS A 8 62.74 -15.53 -5.67
N PRO A 9 63.63 -16.55 -5.75
CA PRO A 9 63.58 -17.58 -6.79
C PRO A 9 62.25 -18.34 -6.71
N ARG A 10 61.72 -18.79 -7.85
CA ARG A 10 60.39 -19.39 -7.98
C ARG A 10 60.45 -20.61 -8.88
N CYS A 11 59.64 -21.62 -8.55
CA CYS A 11 59.48 -22.79 -9.41
C CYS A 11 58.83 -22.41 -10.76
N LYS A 12 59.07 -23.24 -11.78
CA LYS A 12 58.60 -23.02 -13.16
C LYS A 12 57.09 -22.76 -13.24
N HIS A 13 56.28 -23.50 -12.45
CA HIS A 13 54.83 -23.34 -12.38
C HIS A 13 54.40 -21.93 -11.92
N CYS A 14 55.00 -21.40 -10.86
CA CYS A 14 54.71 -20.07 -10.33
C CYS A 14 55.09 -18.93 -11.31
N ILE A 15 56.04 -19.15 -12.21
CA ILE A 15 56.43 -18.18 -13.24
C ILE A 15 55.34 -18.08 -14.32
N THR A 16 54.78 -19.22 -14.76
CA THR A 16 53.71 -19.30 -15.76
C THR A 16 52.47 -18.51 -15.30
N TYR A 17 51.96 -18.81 -14.10
CA TYR A 17 50.78 -18.13 -13.57
C TYR A 17 51.00 -16.65 -13.25
N ARG A 18 52.25 -16.20 -13.04
CA ARG A 18 52.55 -14.79 -12.71
C ARG A 18 52.10 -13.81 -13.78
N LYS A 19 52.19 -14.17 -15.08
CA LYS A 19 51.70 -13.32 -16.18
C LYS A 19 50.18 -13.15 -16.10
N THR A 20 49.46 -14.24 -15.85
CA THR A 20 47.99 -14.27 -15.69
C THR A 20 47.54 -13.50 -14.45
N VAL A 21 48.18 -13.72 -13.30
CA VAL A 21 47.89 -13.03 -12.03
C VAL A 21 48.18 -11.53 -12.14
N LYS A 22 49.28 -11.11 -12.79
CA LYS A 22 49.54 -9.69 -13.07
C LYS A 22 48.47 -9.08 -13.99
N LYS A 23 48.07 -9.77 -15.07
CA LYS A 23 46.96 -9.31 -15.94
C LYS A 23 45.64 -9.22 -15.18
N GLN A 24 45.30 -10.16 -14.30
CA GLN A 24 44.12 -10.08 -13.44
C GLN A 24 44.21 -8.92 -12.44
N ALA A 25 45.36 -8.70 -11.79
CA ALA A 25 45.55 -7.58 -10.86
C ALA A 25 45.43 -6.22 -11.57
N ALA A 26 46.00 -6.08 -12.77
CA ALA A 26 45.84 -4.88 -13.60
C ALA A 26 44.38 -4.68 -14.03
N ARG A 27 43.70 -5.74 -14.48
CA ARG A 27 42.25 -5.71 -14.80
C ARG A 27 41.39 -5.36 -13.57
N ARG A 28 41.75 -5.78 -12.36
CA ARG A 28 41.07 -5.40 -11.11
C ARG A 28 41.28 -3.91 -10.79
N LYS A 29 42.48 -3.36 -11.02
CA LYS A 29 42.74 -1.91 -10.87
C LYS A 29 42.01 -1.07 -11.92
N LEU A 30 41.86 -1.55 -13.16
CA LEU A 30 41.07 -0.92 -14.21
C LEU A 30 39.54 -1.10 -14.04
N LYS A 31 39.12 -2.06 -13.20
CA LYS A 31 37.71 -2.30 -12.82
C LYS A 31 37.29 -1.54 -11.55
N THR A 32 37.98 -0.48 -11.16
CA THR A 32 37.33 0.55 -10.33
C THR A 32 36.20 1.14 -11.16
N PRO A 33 34.92 0.92 -10.81
CA PRO A 33 33.83 1.53 -11.56
C PRO A 33 33.95 3.04 -11.37
N THR A 34 33.92 3.81 -12.46
CA THR A 34 33.53 5.21 -12.38
C THR A 34 32.19 5.24 -11.66
N PRO A 35 32.09 5.83 -10.45
CA PRO A 35 30.83 5.78 -9.72
C PRO A 35 29.78 6.51 -10.53
N SER A 36 28.59 5.91 -10.67
CA SER A 36 27.40 6.72 -10.95
C SER A 36 27.33 7.76 -9.84
N LYS A 37 27.63 9.03 -10.17
CA LYS A 37 27.68 10.11 -9.18
C LYS A 37 26.31 10.39 -8.56
N ASN A 38 25.23 9.85 -9.12
CA ASN A 38 23.89 9.94 -8.58
C ASN A 38 23.57 8.68 -7.74
N TRP A 39 23.56 8.85 -6.41
CA TRP A 39 23.19 7.79 -5.47
C TRP A 39 21.68 7.58 -5.32
N LEU A 40 20.85 8.50 -5.83
CA LEU A 40 19.39 8.43 -5.74
C LEU A 40 18.82 7.29 -6.61
N THR A 41 19.47 6.99 -7.74
CA THR A 41 19.09 5.93 -8.69
C THR A 41 19.97 4.68 -8.62
N SER A 42 20.89 4.62 -7.65
CA SER A 42 21.88 3.55 -7.55
C SER A 42 21.32 2.24 -7.02
N ARG A 43 21.48 1.15 -7.77
CA ARG A 43 21.15 -0.23 -7.36
C ARG A 43 22.18 -0.83 -6.37
N LYS A 44 23.21 -0.08 -5.96
CA LYS A 44 24.23 -0.54 -4.99
C LYS A 44 23.66 -0.49 -3.57
N GLY A 45 23.38 -1.66 -2.98
CA GLY A 45 22.87 -1.78 -1.62
C GLY A 45 23.80 -1.19 -0.56
N ASN A 46 23.23 -0.59 0.49
CA ASN A 46 23.95 0.21 1.49
C ASN A 46 25.09 -0.54 2.21
N SER A 47 24.95 -1.86 2.40
CA SER A 47 25.97 -2.73 3.02
C SER A 47 27.26 -2.86 2.20
N ARG A 48 27.24 -2.49 0.92
CA ARG A 48 28.40 -2.52 0.00
C ARG A 48 29.01 -1.13 -0.23
N LEU A 49 28.52 -0.10 0.46
CA LEU A 49 29.05 1.26 0.37
C LEU A 49 30.21 1.46 1.36
N THR A 50 31.28 2.14 0.94
CA THR A 50 32.30 2.68 1.85
C THR A 50 31.74 3.86 2.63
N ASP A 51 32.36 4.23 3.75
CA ASP A 51 31.83 5.34 4.57
C ASP A 51 31.87 6.69 3.84
N SER A 52 32.85 6.92 2.97
CA SER A 52 32.88 8.06 2.05
C SER A 52 31.70 8.07 1.06
N GLU A 53 31.34 6.90 0.49
CA GLU A 53 30.17 6.78 -0.39
C GLU A 53 28.85 6.97 0.39
N LYS A 54 28.77 6.51 1.64
CA LYS A 54 27.60 6.73 2.52
C LYS A 54 27.40 8.23 2.81
N VAL A 55 28.46 8.95 3.15
CA VAL A 55 28.40 10.40 3.43
C VAL A 55 27.93 11.18 2.20
N GLU A 56 28.46 10.87 1.01
CA GLU A 56 28.03 11.52 -0.24
C GLU A 56 26.58 11.16 -0.60
N LYS A 57 26.15 9.90 -0.39
CA LYS A 57 24.75 9.50 -0.55
C LYS A 57 23.81 10.24 0.40
N ILE A 58 24.18 10.41 1.67
CA ILE A 58 23.41 11.17 2.66
C ILE A 58 23.29 12.64 2.25
N LYS A 59 24.38 13.25 1.76
CA LYS A 59 24.39 14.63 1.25
C LYS A 59 23.43 14.80 0.07
N GLN A 60 23.44 13.87 -0.88
CA GLN A 60 22.52 13.90 -2.03
C GLN A 60 21.05 13.69 -1.62
N LEU A 61 20.78 12.79 -0.67
CA LEU A 61 19.43 12.60 -0.11
C LEU A 61 18.92 13.84 0.64
N LYS A 62 19.77 14.51 1.43
CA LYS A 62 19.42 15.78 2.09
C LYS A 62 19.06 16.87 1.07
N ASN A 63 19.87 17.04 0.02
CA ASN A 63 19.57 18.00 -1.04
C ASN A 63 18.29 17.65 -1.80
N TYR A 64 18.03 16.36 -2.07
CA TYR A 64 16.81 15.91 -2.72
C TYR A 64 15.56 16.16 -1.87
N ASN A 65 15.62 15.87 -0.56
CA ASN A 65 14.52 16.19 0.37
C ASN A 65 14.25 17.70 0.44
N SER A 66 15.29 18.53 0.57
CA SER A 66 15.14 20.00 0.59
C SER A 66 14.52 20.55 -0.71
N ASN A 67 14.87 19.96 -1.86
CA ASN A 67 14.24 20.28 -3.15
C ASN A 67 12.75 19.86 -3.19
N LEU A 68 12.40 18.68 -2.66
CA LEU A 68 11.01 18.23 -2.57
C LEU A 68 10.19 19.09 -1.61
N GLU A 69 10.73 19.43 -0.44
CA GLU A 69 10.10 20.35 0.53
C GLU A 69 9.83 21.72 -0.11
N SER A 70 10.79 22.24 -0.87
CA SER A 70 10.64 23.50 -1.63
C SER A 70 9.56 23.41 -2.72
N GLN A 71 9.47 22.28 -3.43
CA GLN A 71 8.41 22.04 -4.42
C GLN A 71 7.03 21.94 -3.76
N VAL A 72 6.91 21.22 -2.64
CA VAL A 72 5.68 21.12 -1.84
C VAL A 72 5.26 22.50 -1.33
N ALA A 73 6.18 23.31 -0.84
CA ALA A 73 5.90 24.69 -0.41
C ALA A 73 5.43 25.58 -1.58
N ALA A 74 6.05 25.45 -2.76
CA ALA A 74 5.62 26.18 -3.96
C ALA A 74 4.22 25.74 -4.45
N LEU A 75 3.92 24.44 -4.41
CA LEU A 75 2.61 23.89 -4.75
C LEU A 75 1.53 24.34 -3.77
N LYS A 76 1.79 24.31 -2.46
CA LYS A 76 0.88 24.84 -1.44
C LYS A 76 0.57 26.32 -1.68
N LYS A 77 1.57 27.15 -1.95
CA LYS A 77 1.37 28.57 -2.31
C LYS A 77 0.54 28.77 -3.59
N LYS A 78 0.68 27.90 -4.59
CA LYS A 78 -0.19 27.92 -5.80
C LYS A 78 -1.64 27.59 -5.44
N VAL A 79 -1.87 26.54 -4.66
CA VAL A 79 -3.21 26.15 -4.19
C VAL A 79 -3.84 27.27 -3.37
N GLU A 80 -3.11 27.86 -2.41
CA GLU A 80 -3.59 29.02 -1.64
C GLU A 80 -3.92 30.22 -2.53
N LYS A 81 -3.13 30.49 -3.58
CA LYS A 81 -3.41 31.57 -4.52
C LYS A 81 -4.71 31.31 -5.29
N SER A 82 -4.90 30.10 -5.84
CA SER A 82 -6.14 29.71 -6.53
C SER A 82 -7.35 29.78 -5.59
N ILE A 83 -7.23 29.32 -4.35
CA ILE A 83 -8.30 29.45 -3.34
C ILE A 83 -8.65 30.93 -3.07
N ARG A 84 -7.68 31.85 -3.10
CA ARG A 84 -7.94 33.28 -2.91
C ARG A 84 -8.52 33.99 -4.15
N SER A 85 -8.23 33.52 -5.36
CA SER A 85 -8.72 34.15 -6.60
C SER A 85 -10.04 33.59 -7.12
N GLU A 86 -10.26 32.28 -6.94
CA GLU A 86 -11.38 31.53 -7.51
C GLU A 86 -12.23 30.80 -6.44
N GLY A 87 -11.76 30.73 -5.20
CA GLY A 87 -12.44 30.02 -4.13
C GLY A 87 -13.66 30.78 -3.59
N VAL A 88 -14.79 30.08 -3.54
CA VAL A 88 -16.00 30.53 -2.83
C VAL A 88 -15.92 30.03 -1.38
N SER A 89 -16.07 30.95 -0.42
CA SER A 89 -16.16 30.58 0.99
C SER A 89 -17.48 29.86 1.27
N LEU A 90 -17.42 28.57 1.64
CA LEU A 90 -18.60 27.81 2.03
C LEU A 90 -18.93 28.09 3.49
N SER A 91 -20.13 28.60 3.74
CA SER A 91 -20.60 28.87 5.11
C SER A 91 -21.09 27.58 5.80
N GLU A 92 -21.20 27.61 7.13
CA GLU A 92 -21.87 26.56 7.90
C GLU A 92 -23.32 26.31 7.41
N ASN A 93 -23.96 27.35 6.85
CA ASN A 93 -25.30 27.21 6.27
C ASN A 93 -25.30 26.35 5.01
N ASN A 94 -24.28 26.47 4.15
CA ASN A 94 -24.14 25.64 2.95
C ASN A 94 -23.98 24.16 3.33
N SER A 95 -23.28 23.87 4.43
CA SER A 95 -23.16 22.51 4.98
C SER A 95 -24.51 21.98 5.47
N LYS A 96 -25.33 22.82 6.12
CA LYS A 96 -26.70 22.47 6.53
C LYS A 96 -27.61 22.26 5.32
N ASP A 97 -27.52 23.11 4.30
CA ASP A 97 -28.31 23.00 3.07
C ASP A 97 -28.00 21.68 2.34
N MET A 98 -26.74 21.24 2.30
CA MET A 98 -26.38 19.92 1.77
C MET A 98 -26.98 18.76 2.58
N VAL A 99 -27.08 18.87 3.92
CA VAL A 99 -27.75 17.86 4.76
C VAL A 99 -29.27 17.89 4.54
N ASN A 100 -29.87 19.09 4.48
CA ASN A 100 -31.29 19.27 4.20
C ASN A 100 -31.68 18.70 2.83
N LEU A 101 -30.87 18.93 1.79
CA LEU A 101 -31.05 18.34 0.47
C LEU A 101 -30.99 16.81 0.52
N MET A 102 -30.04 16.25 1.28
CA MET A 102 -29.88 14.80 1.42
C MET A 102 -31.09 14.15 2.13
N ILE A 103 -31.71 14.86 3.08
CA ILE A 103 -32.97 14.45 3.73
C ILE A 103 -34.16 14.62 2.77
N SER A 104 -34.27 15.74 2.04
CA SER A 104 -35.39 15.93 1.09
C SER A 104 -35.38 14.90 -0.05
N CYS A 105 -34.19 14.46 -0.48
CA CYS A 105 -34.02 13.44 -1.50
C CYS A 105 -34.18 12.00 -0.96
N GLU A 106 -34.38 11.80 0.35
CA GLU A 106 -34.52 10.46 0.95
C GLU A 106 -35.78 9.75 0.40
N ASN A 107 -36.88 10.47 0.20
CA ASN A 107 -38.08 9.93 -0.44
C ASN A 107 -37.81 9.46 -1.88
N THR A 108 -37.13 10.28 -2.68
CA THR A 108 -36.75 9.92 -4.06
C THR A 108 -35.77 8.74 -4.09
N ALA A 109 -34.87 8.63 -3.12
CA ALA A 109 -33.98 7.49 -2.98
C ALA A 109 -34.75 6.20 -2.61
N ASN A 110 -35.77 6.30 -1.75
CA ASN A 110 -36.65 5.18 -1.41
C ASN A 110 -37.55 4.75 -2.59
N GLU A 111 -38.02 5.70 -3.41
CA GLU A 111 -38.77 5.42 -4.65
C GLU A 111 -37.90 4.74 -5.72
N GLN A 112 -36.64 5.19 -5.88
CA GLN A 112 -35.70 4.62 -6.84
C GLN A 112 -35.14 3.25 -6.40
N PHE A 113 -35.01 3.03 -5.09
CA PHE A 113 -34.53 1.78 -4.48
C PHE A 113 -35.58 1.24 -3.49
N PRO A 114 -36.70 0.67 -3.98
CA PRO A 114 -37.82 0.27 -3.13
C PRO A 114 -37.51 -0.89 -2.19
N ASP A 115 -36.54 -1.76 -2.53
CA ASP A 115 -36.07 -2.82 -1.65
C ASP A 115 -35.30 -2.25 -0.44
N GLU A 116 -35.76 -2.57 0.76
CA GLU A 116 -35.16 -2.17 2.04
C GLU A 116 -33.78 -2.77 2.26
N ASN A 117 -33.51 -3.95 1.69
CA ASN A 117 -32.23 -4.64 1.82
C ASN A 117 -31.20 -4.19 0.77
N CYS A 118 -31.58 -3.29 -0.15
CA CYS A 118 -30.71 -2.78 -1.19
C CYS A 118 -29.53 -1.99 -0.59
N PHE A 119 -28.30 -2.31 -1.02
CA PHE A 119 -27.09 -1.64 -0.52
C PHE A 119 -27.13 -0.11 -0.72
N GLN A 120 -27.73 0.36 -1.80
CA GLN A 120 -27.85 1.78 -2.12
C GLN A 120 -28.69 2.54 -1.07
N ARG A 121 -29.83 1.97 -0.66
CA ARG A 121 -30.71 2.53 0.37
C ARG A 121 -30.07 2.47 1.76
N LEU A 122 -29.41 1.35 2.08
CA LEU A 122 -28.60 1.25 3.30
C LEU A 122 -27.47 2.30 3.33
N PHE A 123 -26.76 2.47 2.22
CA PHE A 123 -25.67 3.44 2.12
C PHE A 123 -26.19 4.87 2.39
N TRP A 124 -27.31 5.25 1.76
CA TRP A 124 -27.93 6.56 1.95
C TRP A 124 -28.33 6.81 3.41
N SER A 125 -29.07 5.87 4.02
CA SER A 125 -29.52 6.00 5.41
C SER A 125 -28.36 6.06 6.41
N GLN A 126 -27.25 5.36 6.14
CA GLN A 126 -26.02 5.45 6.95
C GLN A 126 -25.32 6.81 6.81
N GLN A 127 -25.32 7.43 5.62
CA GLN A 127 -24.82 8.82 5.45
C GLN A 127 -25.73 9.83 6.17
N ALA A 128 -27.06 9.70 6.05
CA ALA A 128 -28.04 10.52 6.77
C ALA A 128 -27.85 10.46 8.28
N THR A 129 -27.78 9.24 8.82
CA THR A 129 -27.49 8.98 10.23
C THR A 129 -26.20 9.68 10.66
N PHE A 130 -25.08 9.46 9.96
CA PHE A 130 -23.79 10.07 10.35
C PHE A 130 -23.82 11.60 10.35
N ASN A 131 -24.49 12.22 9.37
CA ASN A 131 -24.56 13.67 9.27
C ASN A 131 -25.47 14.30 10.33
N ASN A 132 -26.49 13.56 10.81
CA ASN A 132 -27.40 13.99 11.87
C ASN A 132 -26.87 13.73 13.30
N LEU A 133 -25.78 12.95 13.46
CA LEU A 133 -25.18 12.71 14.79
C LEU A 133 -24.46 13.95 15.34
N ALA A 134 -24.84 14.38 16.55
CA ALA A 134 -24.17 15.46 17.28
C ALA A 134 -22.70 15.12 17.63
N ASP A 135 -22.41 13.90 18.10
CA ASP A 135 -21.05 13.37 18.18
C ASP A 135 -20.82 12.25 17.17
N LYS A 136 -20.04 12.58 16.13
CA LYS A 136 -19.63 11.67 15.04
C LYS A 136 -18.83 10.46 15.53
N ARG A 137 -18.28 10.48 16.75
CA ARG A 137 -17.60 9.34 17.38
C ARG A 137 -18.56 8.24 17.82
N GLY A 138 -19.84 8.58 18.05
CA GLY A 138 -20.89 7.64 18.45
C GLY A 138 -21.45 6.79 17.31
N MET A 139 -21.04 7.00 16.05
CA MET A 139 -21.60 6.30 14.90
C MET A 139 -21.36 4.78 14.96
N ARG A 140 -22.46 4.02 14.94
CA ARG A 140 -22.45 2.58 14.72
C ARG A 140 -22.77 2.28 13.26
N TRP A 141 -21.76 1.86 12.50
CA TRP A 141 -21.90 1.56 11.08
C TRP A 141 -22.51 0.19 10.86
N HIS A 142 -23.37 0.07 9.84
CA HIS A 142 -23.95 -1.22 9.47
C HIS A 142 -22.89 -2.21 8.97
N PRO A 143 -22.93 -3.50 9.35
CA PRO A 143 -21.97 -4.53 8.94
C PRO A 143 -21.69 -4.59 7.43
N MET A 144 -22.72 -4.46 6.60
CA MET A 144 -22.58 -4.52 5.14
C MET A 144 -21.79 -3.33 4.57
N LEU A 145 -21.89 -2.15 5.19
CA LEU A 145 -21.06 -0.99 4.81
C LEU A 145 -19.59 -1.21 5.22
N ILE A 146 -19.35 -1.79 6.40
CA ILE A 146 -17.99 -2.15 6.85
C ILE A 146 -17.35 -3.14 5.88
N LYS A 147 -18.07 -4.22 5.49
CA LYS A 147 -17.61 -5.19 4.48
C LYS A 147 -17.24 -4.51 3.16
N TRP A 148 -18.09 -3.60 2.66
CA TRP A 148 -17.83 -2.86 1.42
C TRP A 148 -16.63 -1.90 1.52
N CYS A 149 -16.47 -1.18 2.65
CA CYS A 149 -15.29 -0.35 2.88
C CYS A 149 -13.99 -1.17 2.94
N THR A 150 -14.02 -2.36 3.57
CA THR A 150 -12.90 -3.30 3.59
C THR A 150 -12.54 -3.78 2.18
N TYR A 151 -13.54 -4.10 1.35
CA TYR A 151 -13.34 -4.46 -0.07
C TYR A 151 -12.76 -3.29 -0.89
N LEU A 152 -13.26 -2.07 -0.71
CA LEU A 152 -12.73 -0.90 -1.40
C LEU A 152 -11.24 -0.67 -1.06
N LYS A 153 -10.90 -0.81 0.23
CA LYS A 153 -9.53 -0.67 0.73
C LYS A 153 -8.61 -1.80 0.25
N SER A 154 -9.08 -3.06 0.18
CA SER A 154 -8.26 -4.17 -0.34
C SER A 154 -7.99 -4.07 -1.84
N LYS A 155 -8.86 -3.40 -2.61
CA LYS A 155 -8.62 -3.03 -4.01
C LYS A 155 -7.66 -1.85 -4.17
N SER A 156 -7.83 -0.77 -3.38
CA SER A 156 -6.94 0.39 -3.42
C SER A 156 -7.03 1.24 -2.13
N THR A 157 -6.03 1.11 -1.26
CA THR A 157 -5.90 1.93 -0.05
C THR A 157 -5.86 3.42 -0.36
N SER A 158 -5.10 3.85 -1.37
CA SER A 158 -4.96 5.28 -1.72
C SER A 158 -6.25 5.89 -2.25
N THR A 159 -7.07 5.11 -2.97
CA THR A 159 -8.40 5.55 -3.44
C THR A 159 -9.40 5.61 -2.29
N PHE A 160 -9.40 4.61 -1.40
CA PHE A 160 -10.20 4.63 -0.17
C PHE A 160 -9.86 5.87 0.68
N ASP A 161 -8.57 6.14 0.91
CA ASP A 161 -8.15 7.31 1.69
C ASP A 161 -8.51 8.62 1.01
N SER A 162 -8.35 8.74 -0.30
CA SER A 162 -8.74 9.95 -1.03
C SER A 162 -10.26 10.20 -0.94
N LEU A 163 -11.09 9.18 -1.10
CA LEU A 163 -12.55 9.28 -0.93
C LEU A 163 -12.91 9.66 0.51
N ARG A 164 -12.28 9.04 1.51
CA ARG A 164 -12.51 9.32 2.93
C ARG A 164 -12.10 10.75 3.33
N HIS A 165 -10.98 11.25 2.82
CA HIS A 165 -10.49 12.60 3.10
C HIS A 165 -11.15 13.69 2.23
N SER A 166 -11.84 13.33 1.14
CA SER A 166 -12.63 14.27 0.33
C SER A 166 -13.73 14.98 1.13
N GLY A 167 -14.19 14.36 2.22
CA GLY A 167 -15.31 14.86 3.02
C GLY A 167 -16.68 14.71 2.35
N PHE A 168 -16.76 14.33 1.08
CA PHE A 168 -18.03 14.10 0.38
C PHE A 168 -18.75 12.86 0.92
N ILE A 169 -18.05 11.71 0.97
CA ILE A 169 -18.58 10.47 1.56
C ILE A 169 -17.98 10.26 2.95
N LYS A 170 -18.83 9.88 3.91
CA LYS A 170 -18.43 9.56 5.28
C LYS A 170 -18.19 8.07 5.40
N PHE A 171 -16.96 7.68 5.72
CA PHE A 171 -16.58 6.29 5.95
C PHE A 171 -16.12 6.05 7.39
N PRO A 172 -16.19 4.80 7.87
CA PRO A 172 -15.46 4.35 9.06
C PRO A 172 -14.02 4.87 9.10
N SER A 173 -13.49 5.08 10.31
CA SER A 173 -12.05 5.31 10.47
C SER A 173 -11.28 4.02 10.17
N GLU A 174 -10.02 4.13 9.74
CA GLU A 174 -9.17 2.95 9.59
C GLU A 174 -9.09 2.15 10.88
N ARG A 175 -8.97 2.84 12.03
CA ARG A 175 -9.01 2.20 13.34
C ARG A 175 -10.29 1.40 13.54
N LEU A 176 -11.46 1.87 13.08
CA LEU A 176 -12.69 1.09 13.15
C LEU A 176 -12.64 -0.12 12.21
N LEU A 177 -12.16 0.02 10.97
CA LEU A 177 -12.03 -1.11 10.03
C LEU A 177 -11.09 -2.21 10.54
N TYR A 178 -10.02 -1.83 11.26
CA TYR A 178 -9.09 -2.79 11.87
C TYR A 178 -9.57 -3.30 13.23
N ALA A 179 -10.20 -2.45 14.07
CA ALA A 179 -10.66 -2.83 15.41
C ALA A 179 -12.02 -3.55 15.42
N CYS A 180 -12.80 -3.48 14.34
CA CYS A 180 -13.78 -4.51 13.99
C CYS A 180 -13.03 -5.78 13.51
N TYR A 181 -12.27 -6.36 14.44
CA TYR A 181 -11.50 -7.60 14.25
C TYR A 181 -12.41 -8.71 13.70
N ASP A 182 -13.66 -8.75 14.17
CA ASP A 182 -14.70 -9.70 13.77
C ASP A 182 -15.02 -9.69 12.25
N TYR A 183 -14.67 -8.63 11.50
CA TYR A 183 -14.93 -8.54 10.06
C TYR A 183 -13.70 -8.75 9.18
N THR A 184 -12.50 -8.60 9.73
CA THR A 184 -11.23 -8.76 9.00
C THR A 184 -10.50 -10.06 9.36
N HIS A 185 -10.79 -10.64 10.53
CA HIS A 185 -10.14 -11.83 11.08
C HIS A 185 -11.16 -12.95 11.36
N VAL A 186 -12.26 -13.02 10.58
CA VAL A 186 -13.19 -14.16 10.56
C VAL A 186 -12.41 -15.47 10.38
N ILE A 187 -11.39 -15.46 9.51
CA ILE A 187 -10.56 -16.63 9.18
C ILE A 187 -9.13 -16.43 9.72
N LYS A 188 -8.84 -17.10 10.84
CA LYS A 188 -7.52 -17.26 11.50
C LYS A 188 -6.59 -16.02 11.43
N GLN A 189 -5.44 -16.06 10.75
CA GLN A 189 -4.93 -17.08 9.82
C GLN A 189 -4.23 -18.28 10.53
N GLY A 190 -3.26 -18.96 9.90
CA GLY A 190 -2.53 -20.09 10.52
C GLY A 190 -1.81 -21.00 9.50
N VAL A 191 -0.87 -21.82 10.00
CA VAL A 191 -0.09 -22.79 9.18
C VAL A 191 -0.95 -24.03 8.88
N GLY A 192 -0.86 -24.56 7.66
CA GLY A 192 -1.58 -25.74 7.21
C GLY A 192 -2.98 -25.45 6.65
N PHE A 193 -3.68 -26.52 6.25
CA PHE A 193 -5.04 -26.46 5.74
C PHE A 193 -6.05 -26.17 6.86
N LYS A 194 -7.11 -25.41 6.56
CA LYS A 194 -8.23 -25.17 7.47
C LYS A 194 -9.50 -25.81 6.92
N ALA A 195 -10.03 -26.80 7.64
CA ALA A 195 -11.32 -27.42 7.34
C ALA A 195 -12.44 -26.36 7.29
N GLU A 196 -12.49 -25.46 8.27
CA GLU A 196 -13.45 -24.34 8.36
C GLU A 196 -13.62 -23.54 7.04
N LEU A 197 -12.53 -23.35 6.29
CA LEU A 197 -12.58 -22.63 5.02
C LEU A 197 -13.21 -23.48 3.90
N ILE A 198 -12.95 -24.79 3.90
CA ILE A 198 -13.54 -25.74 2.95
C ILE A 198 -15.04 -25.86 3.22
N ASP A 199 -15.42 -25.97 4.50
CA ASP A 199 -16.83 -26.08 4.92
C ASP A 199 -17.62 -24.83 4.49
N MET A 200 -17.11 -23.61 4.77
CA MET A 200 -17.73 -22.36 4.30
C MET A 200 -17.80 -22.25 2.77
N LEU A 201 -16.81 -22.77 2.04
CA LEU A 201 -16.82 -22.77 0.57
C LEU A 201 -17.84 -23.78 0.02
N ALA A 202 -18.04 -24.92 0.69
CA ALA A 202 -19.08 -25.89 0.34
C ALA A 202 -20.48 -25.29 0.55
N GLU A 203 -20.74 -24.69 1.71
CA GLU A 203 -21.98 -23.94 1.99
C GLU A 203 -22.23 -22.83 0.96
N GLU A 204 -21.19 -22.06 0.60
CA GLU A 204 -21.32 -20.99 -0.40
C GLU A 204 -21.61 -21.54 -1.81
N MET A 205 -21.02 -22.67 -2.21
CA MET A 205 -21.29 -23.34 -3.48
C MET A 205 -22.72 -23.91 -3.55
N GLU A 206 -23.19 -24.55 -2.48
CA GLU A 206 -24.58 -25.01 -2.35
C GLU A 206 -25.56 -23.81 -2.44
N SER A 207 -25.28 -22.72 -1.71
CA SER A 207 -26.11 -21.51 -1.71
C SER A 207 -26.25 -20.84 -3.08
N LYS A 208 -25.22 -20.98 -3.94
CA LYS A 208 -25.19 -20.46 -5.31
C LYS A 208 -25.81 -21.42 -6.34
N GLY A 209 -26.28 -22.59 -5.90
CA GLY A 209 -26.86 -23.60 -6.78
C GLY A 209 -25.84 -24.25 -7.71
N ALA A 210 -24.58 -24.41 -7.26
CA ALA A 210 -23.53 -25.08 -8.02
C ALA A 210 -23.72 -26.61 -8.00
N THR A 211 -24.80 -27.09 -8.60
CA THR A 211 -25.28 -28.49 -8.52
C THR A 211 -24.91 -29.36 -9.71
N GLU A 212 -24.37 -28.79 -10.80
CA GLU A 212 -23.98 -29.58 -11.97
C GLU A 212 -22.58 -30.18 -11.80
N GLU A 213 -22.39 -31.46 -12.19
CA GLU A 213 -21.14 -32.20 -11.95
C GLU A 213 -19.88 -31.48 -12.47
N TRP A 214 -19.98 -30.76 -13.59
CA TRP A 214 -18.85 -30.03 -14.17
C TRP A 214 -18.38 -28.85 -13.31
N GLN A 215 -19.22 -28.34 -12.41
CA GLN A 215 -18.89 -27.27 -11.46
C GLN A 215 -18.17 -27.80 -10.21
N GLN A 216 -18.18 -29.13 -10.01
CA GLN A 216 -17.55 -29.80 -8.86
C GLN A 216 -16.10 -30.24 -9.13
N TYR A 217 -15.67 -30.29 -10.41
CA TYR A 217 -14.28 -30.56 -10.75
C TYR A 217 -13.41 -29.33 -10.48
N VAL A 218 -12.51 -29.44 -9.51
CA VAL A 218 -11.56 -28.38 -9.12
C VAL A 218 -10.13 -28.91 -9.20
N GLU A 219 -9.23 -28.13 -9.79
CA GLU A 219 -7.80 -28.44 -9.82
C GLU A 219 -7.07 -27.72 -8.69
N LEU A 220 -6.31 -28.47 -7.88
CA LEU A 220 -5.49 -27.90 -6.80
C LEU A 220 -4.07 -27.59 -7.33
N LEU A 221 -3.86 -26.33 -7.69
CA LEU A 221 -2.55 -25.81 -8.10
C LEU A 221 -1.78 -25.28 -6.87
N GLN A 222 -0.54 -25.76 -6.69
CA GLN A 222 0.38 -25.32 -5.63
C GLN A 222 1.73 -24.93 -6.23
N ASP A 223 2.28 -23.81 -5.77
CA ASP A 223 3.62 -23.31 -6.12
C ASP A 223 4.28 -22.68 -4.88
N GLU A 224 5.61 -22.57 -4.88
CA GLU A 224 6.40 -22.06 -3.75
C GLU A 224 6.95 -20.65 -4.01
N ILE A 225 6.61 -19.70 -3.14
CA ILE A 225 7.09 -18.32 -3.23
C ILE A 225 8.31 -18.11 -2.31
N PHE A 226 9.43 -17.67 -2.88
CA PHE A 226 10.60 -17.28 -2.08
C PHE A 226 10.33 -16.01 -1.26
N CYS A 227 10.03 -16.19 0.02
CA CYS A 227 9.86 -15.10 0.99
C CYS A 227 11.20 -14.71 1.64
N GLN A 228 11.48 -13.41 1.75
CA GLN A 228 12.67 -12.95 2.44
C GLN A 228 12.54 -13.19 3.96
N ALA A 229 13.35 -14.09 4.51
CA ALA A 229 13.45 -14.28 5.95
C ALA A 229 13.85 -12.97 6.65
N ARG A 230 12.90 -12.41 7.41
CA ARG A 230 13.11 -11.29 8.33
C ARG A 230 12.61 -11.74 9.70
N ILE A 231 13.38 -11.47 10.74
CA ILE A 231 12.95 -11.74 12.11
C ILE A 231 11.88 -10.71 12.46
N THR A 232 10.62 -11.11 12.35
CA THR A 232 9.50 -10.41 12.98
C THR A 232 9.40 -10.92 14.41
N ASN A 233 9.76 -10.09 15.39
CA ASN A 233 9.40 -10.39 16.76
C ASN A 233 7.86 -10.43 16.87
N PRO A 234 7.28 -11.43 17.56
CA PRO A 234 5.86 -11.47 17.87
C PRO A 234 5.44 -10.33 18.81
#